data_AF-A0A9E3AH95-F1
#
_entry.id   AF-A0A9E3AH95-F1
#
_cell.length_a   1.000
_cell.length_b   1.000
_cell.length_c   1.000
_cell.angle_alpha   90.00
_cell.angle_beta   90.00
_cell.angle_gamma   90.00
#
_symmetry.space_group_name_H-M   'P 1'
#
loop_
_entity.id
_entity.type
_entity.pdbx_description
1 polymer ?
#
loop_
_entity_poly.entity_id
_entity_poly.type
_entity_poly.pdbx_seq_one_letter_code
_entity_poly.pdbx_strand_id
1 'polypeptide(L)'
;MSPISLALNLLLATLLSLTLLLGWRLNRRLKILKESQAGFAAAVADLDRAAMRAEKGLSDLRAATDETVEFLSGRIEKGRELAAKLERLTAAAAASADRAEAAAQPARPQPAYVQPARSQAAPARADFDRAPFAQAPASPERLRPRPLAERAGSPSGDIEAAEALALRLSEVLDGSSFRPPPQAPSPPRPAPRSRASIDDDLFEAPASPAPRAFAGGR
;
A
#
# COMPACT_ATOMS: atom_id res chain seq x y z
N MET A 1 -29.03 34.23 77.26
CA MET A 1 -28.43 34.79 76.03
C MET A 1 -29.49 35.60 75.31
N SER A 2 -29.21 36.85 74.94
CA SER A 2 -30.24 37.73 74.34
C SER A 2 -30.58 37.29 72.91
N PRO A 3 -31.87 37.19 72.53
CA PRO A 3 -32.27 36.73 71.19
C PRO A 3 -31.76 37.66 70.07
N ILE A 4 -31.59 38.95 70.37
CA ILE A 4 -31.06 39.97 69.47
C ILE A 4 -29.60 39.64 69.04
N SER A 5 -28.75 39.21 69.97
CA SER A 5 -27.37 38.82 69.67
C SER A 5 -27.31 37.58 68.77
N LEU A 6 -28.22 36.63 68.98
CA LEU A 6 -28.34 35.46 68.13
C LEU A 6 -28.74 35.86 66.69
N ALA A 7 -29.74 36.74 66.55
CA ALA A 7 -30.21 37.24 65.25
C ALA A 7 -29.11 38.00 64.48
N LEU A 8 -28.36 38.89 65.13
CA LEU A 8 -27.25 39.62 64.50
C LEU A 8 -26.11 38.71 64.05
N ASN A 9 -25.75 37.71 64.86
CA ASN A 9 -24.74 36.71 64.48
C ASN A 9 -25.20 35.85 63.29
N LEU A 10 -26.49 35.48 63.23
CA LEU A 10 -27.08 34.76 62.10
C LEU A 10 -27.08 35.60 60.81
N LEU A 11 -27.39 36.89 60.91
CA LEU A 11 -27.32 37.84 59.79
C LEU A 11 -25.87 37.97 59.28
N LEU A 12 -24.90 38.12 60.18
CA LEU A 12 -23.48 38.20 59.81
C LEU A 12 -22.99 36.88 59.16
N ALA A 13 -23.34 35.73 59.74
CA ALA A 13 -22.96 34.42 59.22
C ALA A 13 -23.56 34.13 57.84
N THR A 14 -24.80 34.55 57.58
CA THR A 14 -25.44 34.39 56.27
C THR A 14 -24.83 35.32 55.22
N LEU A 15 -24.56 36.60 55.53
CA LEU A 15 -23.83 37.52 54.64
C LEU A 15 -22.44 36.98 54.30
N LEU A 16 -21.67 36.51 55.29
CA LEU A 16 -20.35 35.94 55.09
C LEU A 16 -20.42 34.68 54.22
N SER A 17 -21.34 33.77 54.53
CA SER A 17 -21.56 32.54 53.74
C SER A 17 -21.89 32.86 52.28
N LEU A 18 -22.71 33.89 52.03
CA LEU A 18 -23.08 34.32 50.68
C LEU A 18 -21.86 34.83 49.90
N THR A 19 -21.02 35.67 50.50
CA THR A 19 -19.77 36.15 49.85
C THR A 19 -18.81 35.00 49.53
N LEU A 20 -18.66 34.04 50.45
CA LEU A 20 -17.82 32.86 50.25
C LEU A 20 -18.34 31.96 49.11
N LEU A 21 -19.66 31.78 49.03
CA LEU A 21 -20.32 31.00 47.98
C LEU A 21 -20.10 31.63 46.59
N LEU A 22 -20.18 32.96 46.49
CA LEU A 22 -19.90 33.69 45.25
C LEU A 22 -18.43 33.54 44.84
N GLY A 23 -17.48 33.69 45.77
CA GLY A 23 -16.05 33.49 45.52
C GLY A 23 -15.74 32.07 45.01
N TRP A 24 -16.33 31.04 45.65
CA TRP A 24 -16.16 29.65 45.24
C TRP A 24 -16.75 29.37 43.84
N ARG A 25 -17.96 29.88 43.57
CA ARG A 25 -18.62 29.75 42.24
C ARG A 25 -17.80 30.40 41.13
N LEU A 26 -17.15 31.54 41.40
CA LEU A 26 -16.32 32.25 40.41
C LEU A 26 -15.02 31.48 40.12
N ASN A 27 -14.32 31.04 41.17
CA ASN A 27 -13.09 30.24 41.03
C ASN A 27 -13.35 28.93 40.24
N ARG A 28 -14.46 28.24 40.54
CA ARG A 28 -14.84 27.00 39.86
C ARG A 28 -15.15 27.22 38.36
N ARG A 29 -15.77 28.35 37.98
CA ARG A 29 -16.03 28.71 36.58
C ARG A 29 -14.75 29.01 35.80
N LEU A 30 -13.82 29.75 36.40
CA LEU A 30 -12.52 30.05 35.79
C LEU A 30 -11.66 28.78 35.61
N LYS A 31 -11.71 27.84 36.57
CA LYS A 31 -11.01 26.56 36.45
C LYS A 31 -11.52 25.75 35.25
N ILE A 32 -12.84 25.57 35.13
CA ILE A 32 -13.46 24.81 34.01
C ILE A 32 -13.04 25.38 32.64
N LEU A 33 -13.00 26.71 32.49
CA LEU A 33 -12.66 27.33 31.21
C LEU A 33 -11.16 27.20 30.85
N LYS A 34 -10.26 27.23 31.85
CA LYS A 34 -8.83 26.97 31.63
C LYS A 34 -8.55 25.50 31.36
N GLU A 35 -9.27 24.61 32.04
CA GLU A 35 -9.12 23.16 31.90
C GLU A 35 -9.68 22.67 30.55
N SER A 36 -10.74 23.28 30.03
CA SER A 36 -11.19 23.03 28.65
C SER A 36 -10.19 23.55 27.61
N GLN A 37 -9.61 24.75 27.78
CA GLN A 37 -8.55 25.26 26.90
C GLN A 37 -7.31 24.33 26.88
N ALA A 38 -6.89 23.85 28.05
CA ALA A 38 -5.79 22.86 28.15
C ALA A 38 -6.15 21.54 27.46
N GLY A 39 -7.40 21.07 27.61
CA GLY A 39 -7.92 19.89 26.91
C GLY A 39 -7.95 20.06 25.39
N PHE A 40 -8.36 21.22 24.88
CA PHE A 40 -8.30 21.52 23.45
C PHE A 40 -6.87 21.57 22.92
N ALA A 41 -5.94 22.20 23.64
CA ALA A 41 -4.53 22.23 23.26
C ALA A 41 -3.92 20.82 23.20
N ALA A 42 -4.26 19.96 24.16
CA ALA A 42 -3.84 18.55 24.16
C ALA A 42 -4.46 17.76 22.99
N ALA A 43 -5.75 17.93 22.71
CA ALA A 43 -6.44 17.27 21.60
C ALA A 43 -5.90 17.72 20.22
N VAL A 44 -5.58 19.00 20.05
CA VAL A 44 -4.96 19.52 18.81
C VAL A 44 -3.54 18.96 18.66
N ALA A 45 -2.76 18.88 19.73
CA ALA A 45 -1.42 18.26 19.68
C ALA A 45 -1.46 16.76 19.37
N ASP A 46 -2.51 16.05 19.79
CA ASP A 46 -2.69 14.63 19.44
C ASP A 46 -3.14 14.45 17.98
N LEU A 47 -4.03 15.33 17.50
CA LEU A 47 -4.45 15.38 16.10
C LEU A 47 -3.28 15.69 15.15
N ASP A 48 -2.41 16.64 15.51
CA ASP A 48 -1.21 16.99 14.74
C ASP A 48 -0.24 15.80 14.65
N ARG A 49 -0.01 15.07 15.75
CA ARG A 49 0.77 13.82 15.75
C ARG A 49 0.14 12.74 14.89
N ALA A 50 -1.18 12.61 14.91
CA ALA A 50 -1.90 11.66 14.05
C ALA A 50 -1.81 12.06 12.57
N ALA A 51 -1.90 13.35 12.26
CA ALA A 51 -1.74 13.89 10.91
C ALA A 51 -0.32 13.65 10.37
N MET A 52 0.74 14.02 11.12
CA MET A 52 2.13 13.73 10.75
C MET A 52 2.37 12.22 10.52
N ARG A 53 1.76 11.35 11.32
CA ARG A 53 1.84 9.89 11.13
C ARG A 53 1.12 9.45 9.84
N ALA A 54 -0.02 10.04 9.52
CA ALA A 54 -0.77 9.74 8.29
C ALA A 54 -0.06 10.26 7.04
N GLU A 55 0.51 11.47 7.08
CA GLU A 55 1.35 12.04 6.02
C GLU A 55 2.57 11.18 5.76
N LYS A 56 3.26 10.75 6.84
CA LYS A 56 4.38 9.82 6.72
C LYS A 56 3.95 8.50 6.06
N GLY A 57 2.86 7.87 6.54
CA GLY A 57 2.34 6.64 5.96
C GLY A 57 1.95 6.78 4.49
N LEU A 58 1.41 7.94 4.08
CA LEU A 58 1.12 8.24 2.67
C LEU A 58 2.40 8.44 1.85
N SER A 59 3.44 9.05 2.41
CA SER A 59 4.75 9.19 1.74
C SER A 59 5.45 7.83 1.57
N ASP A 60 5.38 6.96 2.58
CA ASP A 60 5.93 5.61 2.55
C ASP A 60 5.17 4.74 1.52
N LEU A 61 3.83 4.85 1.47
CA LEU A 61 3.00 4.15 0.47
C LEU A 61 3.27 4.62 -0.97
N ARG A 62 3.50 5.93 -1.18
CA ARG A 62 3.89 6.46 -2.50
C ARG A 62 5.23 5.90 -2.93
N ALA A 63 6.25 5.96 -2.08
CA ALA A 63 7.58 5.42 -2.38
C ALA A 63 7.53 3.92 -2.73
N ALA A 64 6.80 3.11 -1.94
CA ALA A 64 6.62 1.68 -2.22
C ALA A 64 5.82 1.40 -3.51
N THR A 65 4.88 2.29 -3.86
CA THR A 65 4.14 2.20 -5.14
C THR A 65 5.06 2.52 -6.31
N ASP A 66 5.85 3.58 -6.22
CA ASP A 66 6.80 3.99 -7.28
C ASP A 66 7.87 2.91 -7.52
N GLU A 67 8.41 2.31 -6.45
CA GLU A 67 9.33 1.15 -6.54
C GLU A 67 8.65 -0.06 -7.20
N THR A 68 7.39 -0.34 -6.86
CA THR A 68 6.61 -1.44 -7.46
C THR A 68 6.33 -1.19 -8.95
N VAL A 69 6.05 0.05 -9.35
CA VAL A 69 5.83 0.46 -10.74
C VAL A 69 7.11 0.28 -11.57
N GLU A 70 8.27 0.69 -11.04
CA GLU A 70 9.55 0.52 -11.71
C GLU A 70 9.92 -0.98 -11.85
N PHE A 71 9.78 -1.75 -10.76
CA PHE A 71 10.00 -3.20 -10.79
C PHE A 71 9.10 -3.92 -11.81
N LEU A 72 7.81 -3.58 -11.85
CA LEU A 72 6.87 -4.16 -12.80
C LEU A 72 7.20 -3.76 -14.24
N SER A 73 7.58 -2.50 -14.48
CA SER A 73 8.01 -2.01 -15.79
C SER A 73 9.26 -2.75 -16.29
N GLY A 74 10.27 -2.93 -15.44
CA GLY A 74 11.46 -3.72 -15.75
C GLY A 74 11.16 -5.21 -16.01
N ARG A 75 10.11 -5.78 -15.41
CA ARG A 75 9.63 -7.13 -15.73
C ARG A 75 8.88 -7.20 -17.07
N ILE A 76 8.07 -6.18 -17.39
CA ILE A 76 7.37 -6.09 -18.67
C ILE A 76 8.40 -5.99 -19.81
N GLU A 77 9.42 -5.15 -19.65
CA GLU A 77 10.42 -4.96 -20.71
C GLU A 77 11.26 -6.22 -20.95
N LYS A 78 11.74 -6.89 -19.88
CA LYS A 78 12.36 -8.23 -19.99
C LYS A 78 11.44 -9.26 -20.65
N GLY A 79 10.14 -9.19 -20.37
CA GLY A 79 9.13 -10.03 -21.02
C GLY A 79 9.04 -9.78 -22.53
N ARG A 80 9.06 -8.51 -22.95
CA ARG A 80 9.07 -8.10 -24.37
C ARG A 80 10.36 -8.52 -25.07
N GLU A 81 11.52 -8.33 -24.44
CA GLU A 81 12.82 -8.77 -24.96
C GLU A 81 12.84 -10.29 -25.22
N LEU A 82 12.34 -11.07 -24.25
CA LEU A 82 12.24 -12.53 -24.38
C LEU A 82 11.23 -12.95 -25.46
N ALA A 83 10.07 -12.28 -25.54
CA ALA A 83 9.08 -12.52 -26.59
C ALA A 83 9.66 -12.24 -27.99
N ALA A 84 10.30 -11.08 -28.19
CA ALA A 84 10.96 -10.71 -29.44
C ALA A 84 12.12 -11.66 -29.80
N LYS A 85 12.83 -12.19 -28.80
CA LYS A 85 13.87 -13.21 -29.01
C LYS A 85 13.28 -14.55 -29.46
N LEU A 86 12.17 -14.98 -28.86
CA LEU A 86 11.45 -16.19 -29.27
C LEU A 86 10.86 -16.04 -30.69
N GLU A 87 10.26 -14.90 -31.02
CA GLU A 87 9.73 -14.59 -32.35
C GLU A 87 10.83 -14.64 -33.44
N ARG A 88 12.02 -14.11 -33.16
CA ARG A 88 13.17 -14.23 -34.07
C ARG A 88 13.62 -15.69 -34.25
N LEU A 89 13.60 -16.49 -33.19
CA LEU A 89 13.98 -17.91 -33.25
C LEU A 89 12.93 -18.74 -34.00
N THR A 90 11.63 -18.48 -33.83
CA THR A 90 10.57 -19.18 -34.57
C THR A 90 10.55 -18.78 -36.04
N ALA A 91 10.75 -17.50 -36.38
CA ALA A 91 10.91 -17.05 -37.76
C ALA A 91 12.14 -17.68 -38.44
N ALA A 92 13.28 -17.77 -37.73
CA ALA A 92 14.47 -18.45 -38.23
C ALA A 92 14.26 -19.97 -38.42
N ALA A 93 13.51 -20.61 -37.52
CA ALA A 93 13.14 -22.02 -37.62
C ALA A 93 12.22 -22.27 -38.82
N ALA A 94 11.17 -21.47 -39.01
CA ALA A 94 10.28 -21.55 -40.18
C ALA A 94 11.06 -21.40 -41.49
N ALA A 95 11.89 -20.36 -41.62
CA ALA A 95 12.74 -20.15 -42.79
C ALA A 95 13.84 -21.23 -42.97
N SER A 96 14.07 -22.11 -41.99
CA SER A 96 14.91 -23.30 -42.13
C SER A 96 14.12 -24.53 -42.58
N ALA A 97 12.87 -24.67 -42.14
CA ALA A 97 11.93 -25.69 -42.59
C ALA A 97 11.59 -25.50 -44.08
N ASP A 98 11.24 -24.27 -44.50
CA ASP A 98 10.95 -23.94 -45.91
C ASP A 98 12.11 -24.33 -46.85
N ARG A 99 13.35 -24.11 -46.40
CA ARG A 99 14.58 -24.49 -47.14
C ARG A 99 14.80 -26.00 -47.17
N ALA A 100 14.47 -26.71 -46.08
CA ALA A 100 14.53 -28.17 -46.05
C ALA A 100 13.47 -28.79 -46.97
N GLU A 101 12.26 -28.26 -46.98
CA GLU A 101 11.19 -28.69 -47.89
C GLU A 101 11.53 -28.40 -49.35
N ALA A 102 12.08 -27.22 -49.67
CA ALA A 102 12.54 -26.89 -51.01
C ALA A 102 13.68 -27.80 -51.50
N ALA A 103 14.57 -28.24 -50.60
CA ALA A 103 15.65 -29.18 -50.93
C ALA A 103 15.17 -30.64 -50.99
N ALA A 104 14.12 -31.00 -50.25
CA ALA A 104 13.48 -32.32 -50.31
C ALA A 104 12.52 -32.48 -51.48
N GLN A 105 12.12 -31.38 -52.12
CA GLN A 105 11.25 -31.40 -53.29
C GLN A 105 12.02 -32.02 -54.47
N PRO A 106 11.62 -33.21 -54.97
CA PRO A 106 12.38 -33.89 -56.00
C PRO A 106 12.39 -33.03 -57.26
N ALA A 107 13.56 -32.92 -57.89
CA ALA A 107 13.74 -32.16 -59.12
C ALA A 107 12.75 -32.65 -60.20
N ARG A 108 11.63 -31.95 -60.36
CA ARG A 108 10.76 -32.14 -61.52
C ARG A 108 11.65 -31.91 -62.74
N PRO A 109 11.67 -32.82 -63.72
CA PRO A 109 12.43 -32.60 -64.93
C PRO A 109 11.93 -31.30 -65.56
N GLN A 110 12.80 -30.28 -65.60
CA GLN A 110 12.50 -29.07 -66.34
C GLN A 110 12.28 -29.51 -67.79
N PRO A 111 11.12 -29.21 -68.42
CA PRO A 111 11.02 -29.38 -69.86
C PRO A 111 12.09 -28.49 -70.45
N ALA A 112 13.07 -29.11 -71.11
CA ALA A 112 14.15 -28.41 -71.78
C ALA A 112 13.54 -27.61 -72.93
N TYR A 113 13.19 -26.35 -72.65
CA TYR A 113 12.93 -25.38 -73.68
C TYR A 113 14.25 -25.16 -74.42
N VAL A 114 14.37 -25.85 -75.55
CA VAL A 114 15.47 -25.72 -76.50
C VAL A 114 15.49 -24.27 -76.94
N GLN A 115 16.35 -23.48 -76.33
CA GLN A 115 16.57 -22.10 -76.74
C GLN A 115 17.39 -22.14 -78.04
N PRO A 116 16.83 -21.73 -79.19
CA PRO A 116 17.55 -21.79 -80.44
C PRO A 116 18.75 -20.83 -80.37
N ALA A 117 19.93 -21.35 -80.71
CA ALA A 117 21.17 -20.61 -80.58
C ALA A 117 21.17 -19.33 -81.43
N ARG A 118 21.17 -18.17 -80.76
CA ARG A 118 21.65 -16.93 -81.38
C ARG A 118 23.15 -16.83 -81.17
N SER A 119 23.89 -17.32 -82.16
CA SER A 119 25.32 -17.05 -82.31
C SER A 119 25.54 -15.53 -82.44
N GLN A 120 26.06 -14.90 -81.41
CA GLN A 120 26.78 -13.62 -81.55
C GLN A 120 28.12 -13.71 -80.82
N ALA A 121 29.14 -13.15 -81.46
CA ALA A 121 30.53 -13.45 -81.19
C ALA A 121 31.06 -12.77 -79.92
N ALA A 122 32.13 -13.34 -79.37
CA ALA A 122 32.98 -12.68 -78.39
C ALA A 122 33.69 -11.44 -78.99
N PRO A 123 34.36 -10.63 -78.14
CA PRO A 123 35.79 -10.89 -78.06
C PRO A 123 36.36 -10.95 -76.63
N ALA A 124 37.47 -11.68 -76.55
CA ALA A 124 38.23 -12.03 -75.36
C ALA A 124 38.81 -10.87 -74.54
N ARG A 125 38.82 -11.07 -73.21
CA ARG A 125 40.00 -10.93 -72.32
C ARG A 125 39.90 -12.11 -71.33
N ALA A 126 40.85 -13.04 -71.24
CA ALA A 126 42.23 -12.90 -70.77
C ALA A 126 42.28 -12.32 -69.33
N ASP A 127 42.90 -12.98 -68.34
CA ASP A 127 43.43 -14.35 -68.29
C ASP A 127 43.68 -14.77 -66.83
N PHE A 128 44.01 -16.05 -66.58
CA PHE A 128 44.59 -16.62 -65.35
C PHE A 128 44.30 -15.96 -63.98
N ASP A 129 43.56 -16.68 -63.13
CA ASP A 129 44.27 -17.37 -62.03
C ASP A 129 43.57 -18.67 -61.61
N ARG A 130 44.34 -19.74 -61.38
CA ARG A 130 43.80 -21.10 -61.16
C ARG A 130 44.37 -21.70 -59.87
N ALA A 131 43.47 -22.26 -59.07
CA ALA A 131 43.74 -22.87 -57.76
C ALA A 131 44.80 -23.98 -57.77
N PRO A 132 45.18 -24.49 -56.57
CA PRO A 132 44.68 -25.83 -56.28
C PRO A 132 44.19 -26.09 -54.84
N PHE A 133 43.05 -26.79 -54.79
CA PHE A 133 42.69 -27.91 -53.90
C PHE A 133 43.35 -28.07 -52.50
N ALA A 134 42.51 -28.19 -51.46
CA ALA A 134 42.54 -29.35 -50.54
C ALA A 134 41.23 -29.55 -49.73
N GLN A 135 40.59 -30.70 -49.96
CA GLN A 135 39.88 -31.58 -49.02
C GLN A 135 38.77 -31.07 -48.06
N ALA A 136 37.63 -31.75 -48.15
CA ALA A 136 36.66 -32.02 -47.08
C ALA A 136 36.83 -33.49 -46.58
N PRO A 137 35.99 -34.06 -45.70
CA PRO A 137 35.60 -33.60 -44.37
C PRO A 137 35.78 -34.68 -43.26
N ALA A 138 36.09 -34.25 -42.02
CA ALA A 138 36.03 -35.00 -40.75
C ALA A 138 36.19 -34.01 -39.57
N SER A 139 35.79 -34.23 -38.31
CA SER A 139 34.84 -35.18 -37.68
C SER A 139 34.44 -34.63 -36.28
N PRO A 140 33.36 -35.08 -35.61
CA PRO A 140 32.83 -34.37 -34.44
C PRO A 140 33.56 -34.70 -33.13
N GLU A 141 34.30 -33.75 -32.58
CA GLU A 141 34.96 -33.91 -31.28
C GLU A 141 34.05 -33.50 -30.10
N ARG A 142 33.27 -34.49 -29.66
CA ARG A 142 32.84 -34.80 -28.29
C ARG A 142 32.92 -33.68 -27.23
N LEU A 143 31.72 -33.30 -26.78
CA LEU A 143 31.39 -32.94 -25.40
C LEU A 143 32.40 -33.47 -24.35
N ARG A 144 33.11 -32.56 -23.67
CA ARG A 144 33.68 -32.84 -22.34
C ARG A 144 32.87 -32.10 -21.28
N PRO A 145 32.23 -32.78 -20.32
CA PRO A 145 31.64 -32.11 -19.18
C PRO A 145 32.74 -31.53 -18.29
N ARG A 146 32.64 -30.23 -18.01
CA ARG A 146 33.50 -29.54 -17.03
C ARG A 146 33.08 -30.01 -15.63
N PRO A 147 33.98 -30.57 -14.79
CA PRO A 147 33.60 -31.05 -13.47
C PRO A 147 33.16 -29.87 -12.60
N LEU A 148 31.92 -29.93 -12.09
CA LEU A 148 31.28 -28.86 -11.32
C LEU A 148 31.66 -28.93 -9.82
N ALA A 149 32.92 -29.28 -9.53
CA ALA A 149 33.34 -29.78 -8.21
C ALA A 149 33.98 -28.73 -7.28
N GLU A 150 34.19 -27.49 -7.74
CA GLU A 150 35.03 -26.52 -7.02
C GLU A 150 34.40 -25.11 -6.93
N ARG A 151 33.14 -25.08 -6.48
CA ARG A 151 32.50 -23.84 -5.98
C ARG A 151 31.57 -24.10 -4.78
N ALA A 152 31.80 -25.20 -4.05
CA ALA A 152 31.30 -25.34 -2.69
C ALA A 152 32.14 -24.42 -1.79
N GLY A 153 31.73 -23.15 -1.67
CA GLY A 153 32.24 -22.26 -0.64
C GLY A 153 31.97 -22.86 0.74
N SER A 154 32.85 -22.58 1.70
CA SER A 154 32.77 -23.15 3.04
C SER A 154 31.40 -22.85 3.69
N PRO A 155 30.61 -23.85 4.10
CA PRO A 155 29.24 -23.63 4.62
C PRO A 155 29.20 -22.97 6.00
N SER A 156 30.36 -22.69 6.60
CA SER A 156 30.51 -22.13 7.95
C SER A 156 29.95 -20.71 8.10
N GLY A 157 30.01 -19.87 7.06
CA GLY A 157 29.48 -18.49 7.12
C GLY A 157 27.96 -18.40 6.98
N ASP A 158 27.37 -19.30 6.19
CA ASP A 158 25.92 -19.32 5.96
C ASP A 158 25.15 -19.84 7.19
N ILE A 159 25.78 -20.68 8.01
CA ILE A 159 25.19 -21.20 9.25
C ILE A 159 25.09 -20.10 10.31
N GLU A 160 26.13 -19.28 10.52
CA GLU A 160 26.05 -18.12 11.43
C GLU A 160 25.00 -17.09 10.95
N ALA A 161 24.92 -16.85 9.63
CA ALA A 161 23.90 -15.97 9.06
C ALA A 161 22.47 -16.53 9.24
N ALA A 162 22.30 -17.84 9.07
CA ALA A 162 21.03 -18.52 9.31
C ALA A 162 20.63 -18.53 10.80
N GLU A 163 21.60 -18.69 11.72
CA GLU A 163 21.37 -18.66 13.16
C GLU A 163 21.05 -17.24 13.66
N ALA A 164 21.75 -16.22 13.16
CA ALA A 164 21.42 -14.81 13.43
C ALA A 164 20.04 -14.43 12.89
N LEU A 165 19.65 -14.95 11.71
CA LEU A 165 18.29 -14.80 11.18
C LEU A 165 17.26 -15.57 12.01
N ALA A 166 17.55 -16.78 12.47
CA ALA A 166 16.67 -17.56 13.32
C ALA A 166 16.41 -16.89 14.68
N LEU A 167 17.45 -16.33 15.30
CA LEU A 167 17.35 -15.51 16.51
C LEU A 167 16.47 -14.28 16.29
N ARG A 168 16.72 -13.52 15.21
CA ARG A 168 15.88 -12.37 14.80
C ARG A 168 14.43 -12.77 14.53
N LEU A 169 14.20 -13.91 13.89
CA LEU A 169 12.85 -14.42 13.63
C LEU A 169 12.15 -14.82 14.93
N SER A 170 12.88 -15.44 15.86
CA SER A 170 12.36 -15.82 17.18
C SER A 170 11.99 -14.61 18.04
N GLU A 171 12.79 -13.55 18.04
CA GLU A 171 12.51 -12.28 18.72
C GLU A 171 11.25 -11.59 18.16
N VAL A 172 11.08 -11.59 16.83
CA VAL A 172 9.87 -11.11 16.16
C VAL A 172 8.67 -12.01 16.47
N LEU A 173 8.85 -13.33 16.58
CA LEU A 173 7.78 -14.27 16.88
C LEU A 173 7.31 -14.22 18.34
N ASP A 174 8.23 -14.06 19.29
CA ASP A 174 7.93 -13.91 20.73
C ASP A 174 7.21 -12.57 20.99
N GLY A 175 7.68 -11.50 20.31
CA GLY A 175 6.97 -10.23 20.18
C GLY A 175 5.63 -10.32 19.43
N SER A 176 5.44 -11.34 18.59
CA SER A 176 4.17 -11.66 17.92
C SER A 176 3.22 -12.50 18.77
N SER A 177 3.32 -12.36 20.10
CA SER A 177 2.21 -12.61 21.01
C SER A 177 1.02 -11.71 20.65
N PHE A 178 0.29 -12.07 19.58
CA PHE A 178 -1.07 -11.61 19.30
C PHE A 178 -1.95 -12.20 20.39
N ARG A 179 -1.84 -11.61 21.57
CA ARG A 179 -2.88 -11.65 22.58
C ARG A 179 -4.03 -10.85 21.99
N PRO A 180 -5.12 -11.46 21.49
CA PRO A 180 -6.32 -10.68 21.23
C PRO A 180 -6.63 -9.92 22.52
N PRO A 181 -6.96 -8.61 22.45
CA PRO A 181 -7.38 -7.89 23.65
C PRO A 181 -8.48 -8.72 24.31
N PRO A 182 -8.45 -8.91 25.65
CA PRO A 182 -9.47 -9.70 26.32
C PRO A 182 -10.83 -9.15 25.87
N GLN A 183 -11.65 -9.99 25.23
CA GLN A 183 -12.91 -9.54 24.66
C GLN A 183 -13.69 -8.88 25.79
N ALA A 184 -13.88 -7.56 25.69
CA ALA A 184 -14.72 -6.85 26.64
C ALA A 184 -16.08 -7.56 26.64
N PRO A 185 -16.67 -7.86 27.81
CA PRO A 185 -17.92 -8.59 27.87
C PRO A 185 -18.93 -7.88 26.99
N SER A 186 -19.49 -8.63 26.03
CA SER A 186 -20.39 -8.09 25.01
C SER A 186 -21.43 -7.19 25.68
N PRO A 187 -21.60 -5.92 25.25
CA PRO A 187 -22.59 -5.05 25.86
C PRO A 187 -23.95 -5.75 25.79
N PRO A 188 -24.71 -5.80 26.89
CA PRO A 188 -26.01 -6.46 26.88
C PRO A 188 -26.86 -5.82 25.78
N ARG A 189 -27.46 -6.65 24.92
CA ARG A 189 -28.34 -6.19 23.84
C ARG A 189 -29.30 -5.15 24.42
N PRO A 190 -29.45 -3.97 23.79
CA PRO A 190 -30.41 -2.98 24.29
C PRO A 190 -31.79 -3.62 24.25
N ALA A 191 -32.36 -3.85 25.43
CA ALA A 191 -33.78 -4.15 25.55
C ALA A 191 -34.55 -3.00 24.87
N PRO A 192 -35.68 -3.29 24.20
CA PRO A 192 -36.48 -2.27 23.53
C PRO A 192 -37.07 -1.30 24.57
N ARG A 193 -36.30 -0.26 24.91
CA ARG A 193 -36.72 0.79 25.83
C ARG A 193 -37.62 1.76 25.08
N SER A 194 -38.89 1.68 25.46
CA SER A 194 -39.97 2.60 25.17
C SER A 194 -39.50 4.04 24.95
N ARG A 195 -39.84 4.61 23.79
CA ARG A 195 -39.90 6.07 23.60
C ARG A 195 -40.96 6.63 24.55
N ALA A 196 -40.54 7.31 25.61
CA ALA A 196 -41.45 8.09 26.47
C ALA A 196 -40.70 9.21 27.21
N SER A 197 -41.04 10.45 26.86
CA SER A 197 -41.21 11.61 27.77
C SER A 197 -40.12 11.90 28.83
N ILE A 198 -39.00 12.51 28.43
CA ILE A 198 -38.08 13.21 29.36
C ILE A 198 -37.64 14.61 28.85
N ASP A 199 -37.68 14.91 27.55
CA ASP A 199 -37.20 16.20 27.00
C ASP A 199 -38.26 17.31 26.77
N ASP A 200 -39.56 17.03 26.89
CA ASP A 200 -40.61 18.04 26.63
C ASP A 200 -40.87 19.01 27.80
N ASP A 201 -40.65 18.61 29.06
CA ASP A 201 -40.98 19.43 30.24
C ASP A 201 -39.98 20.59 30.52
N LEU A 202 -38.94 20.78 29.71
CA LEU A 202 -37.91 21.81 29.94
C LEU A 202 -38.34 23.22 29.50
N PHE A 203 -39.48 23.36 28.81
CA PHE A 203 -39.94 24.63 28.22
C PHE A 203 -41.37 25.05 28.61
N GLU A 204 -41.98 24.44 29.64
CA GLU A 204 -43.30 24.85 30.13
C GLU A 204 -43.22 26.25 30.78
N ALA A 205 -43.79 27.25 30.11
CA ALA A 205 -43.78 28.64 30.56
C ALA A 205 -44.77 28.87 31.72
N PRO A 206 -44.48 29.76 32.70
CA PRO A 206 -45.37 29.99 33.82
C PRO A 206 -46.70 30.61 33.36
N ALA A 207 -47.81 30.01 33.80
CA ALA A 207 -49.17 30.44 33.48
C ALA A 207 -49.40 31.93 33.77
N SER A 208 -49.74 32.68 32.72
CA SER A 208 -50.19 34.07 32.87
C SER A 208 -51.65 34.12 33.35
N PRO A 209 -51.99 34.96 34.34
CA PRO A 209 -53.33 34.98 34.94
C PRO A 209 -54.38 35.56 33.97
N ALA A 210 -55.62 35.06 34.11
CA ALA A 210 -56.73 35.35 33.22
C ALA A 210 -57.08 36.86 33.10
N PRO A 211 -57.45 37.35 31.90
CA PRO A 211 -58.00 38.68 31.75
C PRO A 211 -59.37 38.76 32.43
N ARG A 212 -59.49 39.64 33.43
CA ARG A 212 -60.79 39.96 34.06
C ARG A 212 -61.72 40.58 33.04
N ALA A 213 -62.97 40.11 33.02
CA ALA A 213 -64.03 40.75 32.27
C ALA A 213 -64.25 42.19 32.78
N PHE A 214 -64.15 43.16 31.89
CA PHE A 214 -64.75 44.48 32.07
C PHE A 214 -65.95 44.60 31.11
N ALA A 215 -67.13 44.66 31.69
CA ALA A 215 -68.37 44.98 31.00
C ALA A 215 -68.74 46.45 31.26
N GLY A 216 -69.34 47.10 30.25
CA GLY A 216 -70.08 48.36 30.42
C GLY A 216 -69.36 49.62 29.89
N GLY A 217 -70.04 50.35 29.00
CA GLY A 217 -69.57 51.62 28.45
C GLY A 217 -70.21 51.98 27.11
N ARG A 218 -71.52 52.26 27.11
CA ARG A 218 -72.18 53.13 26.12
C ARG A 218 -72.46 54.47 26.78
#